data_AF-A0A8K0I2Y2-F1
#
_entry.id   AF-A0A8K0I2Y2-F1
#
_cell.length_a   1.000
_cell.length_b   1.000
_cell.length_c   1.000
_cell.angle_alpha   90.00
_cell.angle_beta   90.00
_cell.angle_gamma   90.00
#
_symmetry.space_group_name_H-M   'P 1'
#
loop_
_entity.id
_entity.type
_entity.pdbx_description
1 polymer ?
#
loop_
_entity_poly.entity_id
_entity_poly.type
_entity_poly.pdbx_seq_one_letter_code
_entity_poly.pdbx_strand_id
1 'polypeptide(L)'
;MALPHFRPLHRGRAFICPSLPSPPISRARSPSNLRVACSAAFPHPKFQRPYTTVLIVPTGVGASIGGFAGDALPVARTLASVADCVISHPNVLNAAMLYWPMPNVLYVEGYALDRFAEGSWALQPVHQNKVGLVLDAGMEEELRIRHLQVADATRASLGLPVVEYIVTDAPLKVETWIDPKCGKSTGRIKHPDSLLRAVQTLVSHSHINAVAVVGRFPDDDIEDMEDYRLGKGVDSLAGVEAIISHLVVKEFQIPCAHAPAVSPIPLSTSLSPRTAAEELGYTFLPCVLAGLSCAPRYVTKKHGSLDGDCMVAGNVDSVMLPADACGGDGALAFARSMTNNKPLIIAVQENETVLDDTPEKFGIEVVKVLNYWEAVGVIAAHKAGVDPKALRREGINHIRCLSMSSSSDRKASLPSSSHDRVHSL
;
A
#
# COMPACT_ATOMS: atom_id res chain seq x y z
N MET A 1 -67.71 -42.01 -13.10
CA MET A 1 -68.55 -41.20 -12.18
C MET A 1 -67.63 -40.22 -11.46
N ALA A 2 -67.85 -38.92 -11.33
CA ALA A 2 -68.52 -37.89 -12.10
C ALA A 2 -67.83 -36.58 -11.65
N LEU A 3 -67.48 -35.72 -12.60
CA LEU A 3 -67.14 -34.31 -12.42
C LEU A 3 -68.43 -33.49 -12.20
N PRO A 4 -68.34 -32.24 -11.72
CA PRO A 4 -68.31 -31.08 -12.64
C PRO A 4 -67.32 -29.99 -12.17
N HIS A 5 -66.44 -29.38 -12.99
CA HIS A 5 -66.66 -28.31 -13.97
C HIS A 5 -67.58 -27.16 -13.54
N PHE A 6 -67.05 -25.92 -13.46
CA PHE A 6 -67.46 -24.81 -14.32
C PHE A 6 -66.46 -23.63 -14.30
N ARG A 7 -66.40 -22.93 -15.44
CA ARG A 7 -65.45 -21.92 -15.92
C ARG A 7 -65.99 -20.47 -15.72
N PRO A 8 -65.20 -19.42 -16.04
CA PRO A 8 -65.39 -18.03 -15.59
C PRO A 8 -66.28 -17.17 -16.51
N LEU A 9 -66.70 -16.00 -16.01
CA LEU A 9 -67.42 -14.97 -16.77
C LEU A 9 -66.80 -13.57 -16.62
N HIS A 10 -66.83 -12.86 -17.74
CA HIS A 10 -66.20 -11.58 -18.07
C HIS A 10 -67.12 -10.37 -17.83
N ARG A 11 -66.48 -9.19 -17.71
CA ARG A 11 -66.85 -7.83 -18.20
C ARG A 11 -67.73 -6.87 -17.38
N GLY A 12 -67.23 -5.63 -17.33
CA GLY A 12 -67.94 -4.35 -17.07
C GLY A 12 -67.26 -3.59 -15.93
N ARG A 13 -66.89 -2.30 -15.98
CA ARG A 13 -67.10 -1.19 -16.93
C ARG A 13 -66.13 -0.08 -16.48
N ALA A 14 -65.62 0.71 -17.42
CA ALA A 14 -64.78 1.87 -17.17
C ALA A 14 -65.55 3.00 -16.45
N PHE A 15 -64.92 3.65 -15.46
CA PHE A 15 -65.36 4.93 -14.92
C PHE A 15 -64.50 6.05 -15.50
N ILE A 16 -65.18 6.97 -16.19
CA ILE A 16 -64.68 8.21 -16.76
C ILE A 16 -64.69 9.26 -15.64
N CYS A 17 -63.55 9.91 -15.37
CA CYS A 17 -63.50 11.15 -14.58
C CYS A 17 -63.39 12.37 -15.52
N PRO A 18 -64.07 13.50 -15.24
CA PRO A 18 -64.15 14.62 -16.15
C PRO A 18 -62.91 15.53 -16.08
N SER A 19 -62.48 15.99 -17.25
CA SER A 19 -61.45 16.99 -17.48
C SER A 19 -61.89 18.40 -17.04
N LEU A 20 -61.01 19.12 -16.35
CA LEU A 20 -61.07 20.58 -16.12
C LEU A 20 -59.86 21.29 -16.78
N PRO A 21 -60.00 22.58 -17.13
CA PRO A 21 -59.36 23.19 -18.30
C PRO A 21 -57.93 23.71 -18.06
N SER A 22 -57.17 23.75 -19.15
CA SER A 22 -55.79 24.23 -19.23
C SER A 22 -55.70 25.77 -19.12
N PRO A 23 -54.70 26.34 -18.41
CA PRO A 23 -54.39 27.76 -18.47
C PRO A 23 -53.42 28.08 -19.64
N PRO A 24 -53.30 29.36 -20.06
CA PRO A 24 -52.73 29.72 -21.35
C PRO A 24 -51.20 29.72 -21.36
N ILE A 25 -50.70 29.43 -22.55
CA ILE A 25 -49.30 29.46 -22.98
C ILE A 25 -48.70 30.85 -22.73
N SER A 26 -47.66 30.94 -21.89
CA SER A 26 -46.71 32.05 -21.92
C SER A 26 -45.36 31.55 -22.46
N ARG A 27 -44.93 32.18 -23.56
CA ARG A 27 -43.60 32.00 -24.16
C ARG A 27 -42.56 32.57 -23.19
N ALA A 28 -41.76 31.70 -22.58
CA ALA A 28 -40.49 32.10 -21.96
C ALA A 28 -39.37 31.24 -22.52
N ARG A 29 -38.32 31.93 -22.96
CA ARG A 29 -37.14 31.45 -23.70
C ARG A 29 -36.41 30.33 -22.97
N SER A 30 -35.98 29.33 -23.72
CA SER A 30 -35.02 28.31 -23.28
C SER A 30 -33.66 28.92 -22.94
N PRO A 31 -33.08 28.70 -21.76
CA PRO A 31 -31.65 28.61 -21.64
C PRO A 31 -31.24 27.16 -21.97
N SER A 32 -30.42 27.03 -23.00
CA SER A 32 -29.68 25.82 -23.33
C SER A 32 -29.00 25.27 -22.08
N ASN A 33 -29.50 24.13 -21.57
CA ASN A 33 -28.76 23.28 -20.63
C ASN A 33 -27.62 22.62 -21.39
N LEU A 34 -26.56 23.39 -21.67
CA LEU A 34 -25.23 22.87 -21.90
C LEU A 34 -24.80 22.22 -20.59
N ARG A 35 -25.12 20.93 -20.43
CA ARG A 35 -24.37 20.06 -19.54
C ARG A 35 -22.98 19.91 -20.14
N VAL A 36 -22.10 20.86 -19.82
CA VAL A 36 -20.68 20.66 -19.99
C VAL A 36 -20.27 19.66 -18.91
N ALA A 37 -20.28 18.37 -19.27
CA ALA A 37 -19.54 17.38 -18.52
C ALA A 37 -18.06 17.68 -18.79
N CYS A 38 -17.44 18.50 -17.94
CA CYS A 38 -15.99 18.62 -17.88
C CYS A 38 -15.40 17.34 -17.27
N SER A 39 -15.50 16.21 -17.96
CA SER A 39 -14.42 15.22 -17.93
C SER A 39 -13.50 15.55 -19.09
N ALA A 40 -12.81 16.69 -18.97
CA ALA A 40 -11.60 16.89 -19.72
C ALA A 40 -10.54 16.00 -19.06
N ALA A 41 -10.54 14.72 -19.41
CA ALA A 41 -9.29 13.97 -19.42
C ALA A 41 -8.44 14.67 -20.49
N PHE A 42 -7.76 15.75 -20.10
CA PHE A 42 -6.74 16.34 -20.95
C PHE A 42 -5.73 15.22 -21.18
N PRO A 43 -5.54 14.74 -22.44
CA PRO A 43 -4.45 13.82 -22.70
C PRO A 43 -3.18 14.50 -22.19
N HIS A 44 -2.46 13.83 -21.29
CA HIS A 44 -1.21 14.35 -20.75
C HIS A 44 -0.38 14.87 -21.93
N PRO A 45 0.01 16.16 -21.92
CA PRO A 45 0.90 16.65 -22.97
C PRO A 45 2.12 15.72 -22.96
N LYS A 46 2.46 15.14 -24.11
CA LYS A 46 3.57 14.19 -24.33
C LYS A 46 4.97 14.74 -23.97
N PHE A 47 5.03 15.87 -23.27
CA PHE A 47 6.23 16.61 -22.91
C PHE A 47 6.67 16.39 -21.45
N GLN A 48 5.89 15.70 -20.62
CA GLN A 48 6.27 15.37 -19.23
C GLN A 48 6.21 13.86 -19.00
N ARG A 49 7.21 13.32 -18.30
CA ARG A 49 7.21 11.92 -17.87
C ARG A 49 6.15 11.71 -16.77
N PRO A 50 5.58 10.50 -16.64
CA PRO A 50 4.65 10.19 -15.56
C PRO A 50 5.27 10.47 -14.19
N TYR A 51 4.49 11.11 -13.31
CA TYR A 51 4.85 11.37 -11.93
C TYR A 51 4.63 10.13 -11.07
N THR A 52 5.71 9.55 -10.56
CA THR A 52 5.69 8.34 -9.73
C THR A 52 5.99 8.66 -8.28
N THR A 53 5.11 8.25 -7.38
CA THR A 53 5.35 8.37 -5.94
C THR A 53 5.42 7.00 -5.27
N VAL A 54 6.26 6.87 -4.25
CA VAL A 54 6.29 5.70 -3.36
C VAL A 54 5.63 6.07 -2.04
N LEU A 55 4.76 5.20 -1.52
CA LEU A 55 4.19 5.28 -0.17
C LEU A 55 4.71 4.11 0.66
N ILE A 56 5.40 4.43 1.75
CA ILE A 56 5.98 3.45 2.68
C ILE A 56 5.34 3.64 4.05
N VAL A 57 4.76 2.57 4.59
CA VAL A 57 4.39 2.46 6.01
C VAL A 57 4.94 1.12 6.51
N PRO A 58 6.08 1.12 7.24
CA PRO A 58 6.73 -0.13 7.61
C PRO A 58 5.82 -1.07 8.39
N THR A 59 5.93 -2.35 8.10
CA THR A 59 5.14 -3.40 8.76
C THR A 59 5.64 -3.64 10.19
N GLY A 60 4.74 -3.85 11.14
CA GLY A 60 5.09 -4.27 12.50
C GLY A 60 5.74 -3.19 13.38
N VAL A 61 5.56 -1.90 13.05
CA VAL A 61 6.12 -0.78 13.83
C VAL A 61 5.06 0.05 14.57
N GLY A 62 3.80 -0.40 14.58
CA GLY A 62 2.70 0.31 15.25
C GLY A 62 2.45 1.71 14.69
N ALA A 63 2.48 1.85 13.36
CA ALA A 63 2.22 3.13 12.71
C ALA A 63 0.79 3.62 13.03
N SER A 64 0.65 4.89 13.37
CA SER A 64 -0.64 5.51 13.69
C SER A 64 -1.65 5.46 12.53
N ILE A 65 -1.17 5.37 11.29
CA ILE A 65 -1.93 5.07 10.07
C ILE A 65 -1.13 4.06 9.25
N GLY A 66 -1.71 2.90 8.96
CA GLY A 66 -1.07 1.75 8.31
C GLY A 66 -0.48 0.74 9.29
N GLY A 67 -0.79 0.88 10.59
CA GLY A 67 -0.49 -0.11 11.62
C GLY A 67 -1.61 -1.14 11.84
N PHE A 68 -2.75 -0.98 11.18
CA PHE A 68 -3.91 -1.88 11.26
C PHE A 68 -4.32 -2.32 9.85
N ALA A 69 -4.98 -3.47 9.71
CA ALA A 69 -5.30 -4.01 8.39
C ALA A 69 -6.15 -3.04 7.54
N GLY A 70 -5.51 -2.39 6.57
CA GLY A 70 -6.15 -1.54 5.57
C GLY A 70 -6.37 -0.08 5.92
N ASP A 71 -5.94 0.39 7.10
CA ASP A 71 -6.23 1.76 7.53
C ASP A 71 -5.38 2.82 6.80
N ALA A 72 -4.30 2.42 6.11
CA ALA A 72 -3.56 3.27 5.16
C ALA A 72 -4.09 3.22 3.71
N LEU A 73 -5.04 2.34 3.38
CA LEU A 73 -5.62 2.25 2.03
C LEU A 73 -6.26 3.58 1.56
N PRO A 74 -6.94 4.36 2.42
CA PRO A 74 -7.43 5.69 2.05
C PRO A 74 -6.31 6.67 1.65
N VAL A 75 -5.13 6.57 2.27
CA VAL A 75 -3.96 7.39 1.91
C VAL A 75 -3.49 6.99 0.51
N ALA A 76 -3.28 5.69 0.25
CA ALA A 76 -2.89 5.20 -1.07
C ALA A 76 -3.88 5.61 -2.17
N ARG A 77 -5.19 5.50 -1.90
CA ARG A 77 -6.25 5.92 -2.82
C ARG A 77 -6.23 7.41 -3.11
N THR A 78 -5.95 8.23 -2.09
CA THR A 78 -5.85 9.68 -2.26
C THR A 78 -4.62 10.03 -3.09
N LEU A 79 -3.48 9.41 -2.83
CA LEU A 79 -2.27 9.57 -3.66
C LEU A 79 -2.49 9.16 -5.11
N ALA A 80 -3.18 8.05 -5.34
CA ALA A 80 -3.50 7.55 -6.68
C ALA A 80 -4.36 8.54 -7.49
N SER A 81 -5.06 9.47 -6.84
CA SER A 81 -5.82 10.52 -7.51
C SER A 81 -4.97 11.72 -7.97
N VAL A 82 -3.78 11.90 -7.40
CA VAL A 82 -2.89 13.04 -7.70
C VAL A 82 -1.62 12.62 -8.45
N ALA A 83 -1.09 11.42 -8.19
CA ALA A 83 0.07 10.87 -8.90
C ALA A 83 -0.34 10.11 -10.17
N ASP A 84 0.56 9.99 -11.14
CA ASP A 84 0.32 9.17 -12.33
C ASP A 84 0.58 7.69 -12.05
N CYS A 85 1.51 7.38 -11.13
CA CYS A 85 1.78 6.05 -10.61
C CYS A 85 2.08 6.12 -9.11
N VAL A 86 1.54 5.18 -8.33
CA VAL A 86 1.87 4.97 -6.93
C VAL A 86 2.50 3.60 -6.76
N ILE A 87 3.63 3.51 -6.06
CA ILE A 87 4.23 2.25 -5.66
C ILE A 87 4.00 2.11 -4.16
N SER A 88 3.42 1.00 -3.73
CA SER A 88 3.26 0.70 -2.30
C SER A 88 3.22 -0.80 -2.07
N HIS A 89 3.15 -1.20 -0.81
CA HIS A 89 3.38 -2.57 -0.39
C HIS A 89 2.14 -3.20 0.28
N PRO A 90 2.11 -4.54 0.44
CA PRO A 90 0.97 -5.27 1.00
C PRO A 90 0.37 -4.64 2.26
N ASN A 91 1.19 -4.27 3.25
CA ASN A 91 0.72 -3.68 4.51
C ASN A 91 -0.13 -2.40 4.34
N VAL A 92 0.08 -1.62 3.29
CA VAL A 92 -0.76 -0.44 2.99
C VAL A 92 -2.02 -0.82 2.21
N LEU A 93 -1.92 -1.82 1.33
CA LEU A 93 -2.93 -2.11 0.30
C LEU A 93 -3.92 -3.21 0.69
N ASN A 94 -3.52 -4.08 1.62
CA ASN A 94 -4.32 -5.19 2.13
C ASN A 94 -5.22 -4.72 3.27
N ALA A 95 -6.49 -5.13 3.25
CA ALA A 95 -7.47 -4.81 4.27
C ALA A 95 -8.34 -6.03 4.61
N ALA A 96 -7.69 -7.17 4.84
CA ALA A 96 -8.30 -8.48 5.06
C ALA A 96 -9.27 -8.88 3.93
N MET A 97 -10.58 -8.82 4.18
CA MET A 97 -11.63 -9.09 3.18
C MET A 97 -11.83 -7.93 2.19
N LEU A 98 -11.38 -6.74 2.55
CA LEU A 98 -11.53 -5.53 1.76
C LEU A 98 -10.31 -5.32 0.87
N TYR A 99 -10.55 -4.85 -0.35
CA TYR A 99 -9.52 -4.32 -1.23
C TYR A 99 -10.17 -3.24 -2.11
N TRP A 100 -9.37 -2.29 -2.59
CA TRP A 100 -9.86 -1.24 -3.47
C TRP A 100 -9.11 -1.26 -4.79
N PRO A 101 -9.79 -1.42 -5.95
CA PRO A 101 -9.12 -1.45 -7.24
C PRO A 101 -8.57 -0.06 -7.58
N MET A 102 -7.25 0.02 -7.78
CA MET A 102 -6.56 1.25 -8.19
C MET A 102 -5.65 0.94 -9.39
N PRO A 103 -6.02 1.36 -10.61
CA PRO A 103 -5.34 0.92 -11.84
C PRO A 103 -3.92 1.48 -11.99
N ASN A 104 -3.56 2.51 -11.23
CA ASN A 104 -2.26 3.16 -11.24
C ASN A 104 -1.44 2.94 -9.95
N VAL A 105 -1.73 1.85 -9.22
CA VAL A 105 -0.98 1.45 -8.03
C VAL A 105 -0.24 0.13 -8.30
N LEU A 106 1.07 0.12 -8.07
CA LEU A 106 1.90 -1.08 -8.14
C LEU A 106 2.04 -1.71 -6.75
N TYR A 107 1.64 -2.98 -6.66
CA TYR A 107 1.68 -3.80 -5.44
C TYR A 107 3.04 -4.48 -5.29
N VAL A 108 3.94 -3.90 -4.50
CA VAL A 108 5.35 -4.30 -4.40
C VAL A 108 5.68 -4.72 -2.98
N GLU A 109 6.11 -5.97 -2.82
CA GLU A 109 6.55 -6.52 -1.54
C GLU A 109 7.73 -5.69 -0.96
N GLY A 110 7.84 -5.59 0.37
CA GLY A 110 8.76 -4.68 1.05
C GLY A 110 10.24 -4.92 0.73
N TYR A 111 10.71 -6.17 0.74
CA TYR A 111 12.09 -6.48 0.33
C TYR A 111 12.30 -6.16 -1.16
N ALA A 112 11.33 -6.47 -2.02
CA ALA A 112 11.39 -6.08 -3.43
C ALA A 112 11.49 -4.55 -3.62
N LEU A 113 10.77 -3.79 -2.80
CA LEU A 113 10.79 -2.33 -2.79
C LEU A 113 12.17 -1.80 -2.41
N ASP A 114 12.83 -2.42 -1.43
CA ASP A 114 14.21 -2.08 -1.05
C ASP A 114 15.17 -2.34 -2.22
N ARG A 115 15.09 -3.52 -2.86
CA ARG A 115 15.92 -3.84 -4.03
C ARG A 115 15.65 -2.92 -5.23
N PHE A 116 14.41 -2.49 -5.40
CA PHE A 116 14.03 -1.50 -6.40
C PHE A 116 14.64 -0.13 -6.08
N ALA A 117 14.53 0.34 -4.83
CA ALA A 117 15.09 1.62 -4.38
C ALA A 117 16.61 1.69 -4.55
N GLU A 118 17.31 0.59 -4.28
CA GLU A 118 18.76 0.45 -4.52
C GLU A 118 19.13 0.46 -6.02
N GLY A 119 18.15 0.38 -6.93
CA GLY A 119 18.39 0.22 -8.37
C GLY A 119 18.97 -1.14 -8.74
N SER A 120 18.84 -2.13 -7.86
CA SER A 120 19.21 -3.52 -8.13
C SER A 120 18.17 -4.21 -9.01
N TRP A 121 16.90 -3.91 -8.76
CA TRP A 121 15.74 -4.47 -9.48
C TRP A 121 14.97 -3.36 -10.21
N ALA A 122 14.28 -3.76 -11.27
CA ALA A 122 13.27 -2.95 -11.95
C ALA A 122 11.90 -3.64 -11.79
N LEU A 123 10.83 -2.85 -11.90
CA LEU A 123 9.46 -3.32 -11.81
C LEU A 123 8.86 -3.34 -13.22
N GLN A 124 8.36 -4.48 -13.66
CA GLN A 124 7.64 -4.63 -14.91
C GLN A 124 6.13 -4.72 -14.62
N PRO A 125 5.34 -3.67 -14.88
CA PRO A 125 3.89 -3.75 -14.79
C PRO A 125 3.33 -4.86 -15.67
N VAL A 126 2.25 -5.49 -15.22
CA VAL A 126 1.60 -6.60 -15.94
C VAL A 126 0.09 -6.41 -15.95
N HIS A 127 -0.58 -6.98 -16.95
CA HIS A 127 -2.04 -7.09 -16.94
C HIS A 127 -2.52 -8.17 -15.97
N GLN A 128 -1.78 -9.27 -15.88
CA GLN A 128 -2.19 -10.42 -15.09
C GLN A 128 -1.00 -11.33 -14.75
N ASN A 129 -0.97 -11.83 -13.53
CA ASN A 129 -0.05 -12.87 -13.07
C ASN A 129 -0.68 -14.26 -13.11
N LYS A 130 0.13 -15.29 -12.92
CA LYS A 130 -0.28 -16.66 -12.63
C LYS A 130 0.05 -16.92 -11.16
N VAL A 131 -0.97 -16.88 -10.31
CA VAL A 131 -0.80 -16.88 -8.85
C VAL A 131 -0.88 -18.30 -8.29
N GLY A 132 0.17 -18.73 -7.58
CA GLY A 132 0.14 -19.97 -6.79
C GLY A 132 -0.25 -19.72 -5.34
N LEU A 133 -0.76 -20.75 -4.66
CA LEU A 133 -1.13 -20.68 -3.24
C LEU A 133 -0.36 -21.74 -2.43
N VAL A 134 0.38 -21.32 -1.42
CA VAL A 134 1.00 -22.23 -0.44
C VAL A 134 0.18 -22.20 0.85
N LEU A 135 -0.21 -23.37 1.33
CA LEU A 135 -0.89 -23.55 2.62
C LEU A 135 0.03 -24.28 3.59
N ASP A 136 0.14 -23.78 4.81
CA ASP A 136 0.91 -24.44 5.86
C ASP A 136 0.28 -25.77 6.29
N ALA A 137 1.09 -26.83 6.32
CA ALA A 137 0.68 -28.14 6.84
C ALA A 137 0.23 -28.11 8.31
N GLY A 138 0.65 -27.10 9.07
CA GLY A 138 0.23 -26.86 10.44
C GLY A 138 -1.22 -26.39 10.57
N MET A 139 -1.86 -25.96 9.49
CA MET A 139 -3.26 -25.53 9.51
C MET A 139 -4.21 -26.71 9.77
N GLU A 140 -5.13 -26.49 10.70
CA GLU A 140 -6.29 -27.34 10.92
C GLU A 140 -7.15 -27.47 9.65
N GLU A 141 -7.86 -28.58 9.54
CA GLU A 141 -8.65 -28.91 8.35
C GLU A 141 -9.69 -27.82 8.02
N GLU A 142 -10.38 -27.29 9.03
CA GLU A 142 -11.38 -26.24 8.85
C GLU A 142 -10.75 -24.94 8.32
N LEU A 143 -9.63 -24.48 8.91
CA LEU A 143 -8.92 -23.29 8.42
C LEU A 143 -8.47 -23.51 6.97
N ARG A 144 -7.95 -24.69 6.64
CA ARG A 144 -7.52 -25.02 5.28
C ARG A 144 -8.67 -24.96 4.29
N ILE A 145 -9.82 -25.55 4.62
CA ILE A 145 -11.02 -25.53 3.75
C ILE A 145 -11.49 -24.10 3.53
N ARG A 146 -11.53 -23.24 4.56
CA ARG A 146 -11.93 -21.84 4.43
C ARG A 146 -11.00 -21.06 3.48
N HIS A 147 -9.69 -21.28 3.54
CA HIS A 147 -8.75 -20.63 2.63
C HIS A 147 -8.89 -21.12 1.18
N LEU A 148 -9.15 -22.43 0.98
CA LEU A 148 -9.45 -22.98 -0.34
C LEU A 148 -10.75 -22.41 -0.91
N GLN A 149 -11.79 -22.25 -0.09
CA GLN A 149 -13.05 -21.61 -0.49
C GLN A 149 -12.85 -20.16 -0.90
N VAL A 150 -11.93 -19.42 -0.26
CA VAL A 150 -11.56 -18.06 -0.68
C VAL A 150 -10.86 -18.06 -2.04
N ALA A 151 -9.93 -19.00 -2.28
CA ALA A 151 -9.30 -19.16 -3.58
C ALA A 151 -10.34 -19.43 -4.68
N ASP A 152 -11.28 -20.35 -4.44
CA ASP A 152 -12.36 -20.65 -5.39
C ASP A 152 -13.33 -19.47 -5.57
N ALA A 153 -13.72 -18.80 -4.49
CA ALA A 153 -14.63 -17.65 -4.53
C ALA A 153 -14.04 -16.47 -5.29
N THR A 154 -12.75 -16.17 -5.10
CA THR A 154 -12.07 -15.08 -5.82
C THR A 154 -11.87 -15.43 -7.30
N ARG A 155 -11.58 -16.69 -7.64
CA ARG A 155 -11.58 -17.17 -9.03
C ARG A 155 -12.95 -16.99 -9.67
N ALA A 156 -14.03 -17.45 -9.02
CA ALA A 156 -15.37 -17.44 -9.56
C ALA A 156 -16.00 -16.04 -9.65
N SER A 157 -15.76 -15.19 -8.64
CA SER A 157 -16.47 -13.91 -8.49
C SER A 157 -15.68 -12.72 -8.99
N LEU A 158 -14.35 -12.76 -8.90
CA LEU A 158 -13.46 -11.66 -9.28
C LEU A 158 -12.63 -11.98 -10.53
N GLY A 159 -12.64 -13.25 -10.99
CA GLY A 159 -11.85 -13.68 -12.14
C GLY A 159 -10.35 -13.75 -11.87
N LEU A 160 -9.92 -13.92 -10.61
CA LEU A 160 -8.50 -13.90 -10.28
C LEU A 160 -7.76 -15.14 -10.82
N PRO A 161 -6.50 -14.98 -11.28
CA PRO A 161 -5.72 -16.04 -11.93
C PRO A 161 -4.99 -16.95 -10.93
N VAL A 162 -5.69 -17.45 -9.91
CA VAL A 162 -5.14 -18.38 -8.92
C VAL A 162 -5.16 -19.78 -9.49
N VAL A 163 -4.03 -20.41 -9.79
CA VAL A 163 -4.00 -21.59 -10.67
C VAL A 163 -3.87 -22.92 -9.96
N GLU A 164 -3.12 -22.99 -8.86
CA GLU A 164 -2.80 -24.23 -8.17
C GLU A 164 -2.40 -23.91 -6.73
N TYR A 165 -2.67 -24.86 -5.83
CA TYR A 165 -2.23 -24.78 -4.45
C TYR A 165 -1.35 -25.97 -4.09
N ILE A 166 -0.50 -25.79 -3.10
CA ILE A 166 0.30 -26.85 -2.49
C ILE A 166 0.26 -26.70 -0.97
N VAL A 167 0.32 -27.82 -0.26
CA VAL A 167 0.52 -27.84 1.19
C VAL A 167 2.00 -28.09 1.46
N THR A 168 2.58 -27.36 2.40
CA THR A 168 3.98 -27.56 2.81
C THR A 168 4.20 -29.01 3.29
N ASP A 169 5.43 -29.52 3.22
CA ASP A 169 5.71 -30.92 3.63
C ASP A 169 5.94 -31.08 5.14
N ALA A 170 6.15 -29.96 5.83
CA ALA A 170 6.16 -29.85 7.28
C ALA A 170 5.48 -28.54 7.74
N PRO A 171 4.88 -28.51 8.95
CA PRO A 171 4.32 -27.28 9.52
C PRO A 171 5.39 -26.19 9.64
N LEU A 172 5.06 -24.92 9.33
CA LEU A 172 6.03 -23.83 9.40
C LEU A 172 6.45 -23.52 10.84
N LYS A 173 5.51 -23.70 11.80
CA LYS A 173 5.65 -23.37 13.23
C LYS A 173 6.13 -21.94 13.42
N VAL A 174 5.19 -21.03 13.19
CA VAL A 174 5.36 -19.59 13.40
C VAL A 174 5.49 -19.29 14.89
N GLU A 175 6.48 -18.46 15.24
CA GLU A 175 6.65 -17.88 16.56
C GLU A 175 6.76 -16.36 16.42
N THR A 176 5.96 -15.62 17.18
CA THR A 176 5.84 -14.15 17.15
C THR A 176 6.25 -13.55 18.49
N TRP A 177 6.84 -12.35 18.49
CA TRP A 177 7.10 -11.56 19.70
C TRP A 177 7.35 -10.08 19.38
N ILE A 178 7.18 -9.22 20.38
CA ILE A 178 7.61 -7.81 20.32
C ILE A 178 9.06 -7.71 20.80
N ASP A 179 9.92 -7.07 20.00
CA ASP A 179 11.31 -6.81 20.38
C ASP A 179 11.35 -5.81 21.56
N PRO A 180 11.89 -6.20 22.73
CA PRO A 180 11.85 -5.37 23.93
C PRO A 180 12.76 -4.13 23.86
N LYS A 181 13.68 -4.06 22.88
CA LYS A 181 14.59 -2.92 22.70
C LYS A 181 14.00 -1.85 21.80
N CYS A 182 13.29 -2.24 20.74
CA CYS A 182 12.79 -1.31 19.74
C CYS A 182 11.27 -1.28 19.59
N GLY A 183 10.52 -2.14 20.29
CA GLY A 183 9.06 -2.19 20.24
C GLY A 183 8.46 -2.75 18.94
N LYS A 184 9.30 -3.14 17.97
CA LYS A 184 8.84 -3.72 16.70
C LYS A 184 8.32 -5.14 16.92
N SER A 185 7.28 -5.51 16.19
CA SER A 185 6.87 -6.89 16.00
C SER A 185 7.88 -7.64 15.14
N THR A 186 8.22 -8.86 15.54
CA THR A 186 9.17 -9.73 14.85
C THR A 186 8.88 -11.19 15.19
N GLY A 187 9.64 -12.11 14.61
CA GLY A 187 9.52 -13.51 14.97
C GLY A 187 10.36 -14.44 14.10
N ARG A 188 9.92 -15.70 13.97
CA ARG A 188 10.54 -16.69 13.08
C ARG A 188 9.57 -17.78 12.64
N ILE A 189 9.97 -18.50 11.59
CA ILE A 189 9.42 -19.80 11.24
C ILE A 189 10.48 -20.88 11.48
N LYS A 190 10.09 -22.04 12.02
CA LYS A 190 11.03 -23.11 12.35
C LYS A 190 11.47 -23.91 11.13
N HIS A 191 10.61 -24.02 10.12
CA HIS A 191 10.81 -24.85 8.93
C HIS A 191 10.76 -24.02 7.63
N PRO A 192 11.67 -23.03 7.45
CA PRO A 192 11.70 -22.19 6.25
C PRO A 192 11.99 -22.99 4.97
N ASP A 193 12.72 -24.09 5.08
CA ASP A 193 13.05 -25.00 3.98
C ASP A 193 11.79 -25.68 3.40
N SER A 194 10.82 -26.01 4.24
CA SER A 194 9.51 -26.56 3.86
C SER A 194 8.73 -25.57 2.98
N LEU A 195 8.72 -24.29 3.37
CA LEU A 195 8.14 -23.21 2.56
C LEU A 195 8.84 -23.07 1.20
N LEU A 196 10.17 -23.01 1.20
CA LEU A 196 10.93 -22.85 -0.04
C LEU A 196 10.71 -24.03 -1.01
N ARG A 197 10.68 -25.29 -0.52
CA ARG A 197 10.37 -26.46 -1.34
C ARG A 197 8.97 -26.38 -1.96
N ALA A 198 7.98 -25.94 -1.19
CA ALA A 198 6.61 -25.77 -1.68
C ALA A 198 6.53 -24.72 -2.81
N VAL A 199 7.15 -23.55 -2.61
CA VAL A 199 7.19 -22.50 -3.64
C VAL A 199 7.98 -22.95 -4.87
N GLN A 200 9.16 -23.56 -4.69
CA GLN A 200 9.96 -24.10 -5.79
C GLN A 200 9.14 -25.10 -6.63
N THR A 201 8.33 -25.93 -6.00
CA THR A 201 7.47 -26.90 -6.69
C THR A 201 6.46 -26.19 -7.59
N LEU A 202 5.73 -25.20 -7.07
CA LEU A 202 4.78 -24.41 -7.86
C LEU A 202 5.46 -23.62 -9.01
N VAL A 203 6.64 -23.05 -8.75
CA VAL A 203 7.42 -22.33 -9.79
C VAL A 203 7.84 -23.28 -10.91
N SER A 204 8.30 -24.49 -10.55
CA SER A 204 8.85 -25.46 -11.52
C SER A 204 7.77 -26.19 -12.31
N HIS A 205 6.69 -26.63 -11.65
CA HIS A 205 5.66 -27.47 -12.24
C HIS A 205 4.52 -26.65 -12.83
N SER A 206 4.09 -25.63 -12.10
CA SER A 206 2.92 -24.82 -12.43
C SER A 206 3.31 -23.51 -13.12
N HIS A 207 4.60 -23.18 -13.21
CA HIS A 207 5.11 -21.95 -13.84
C HIS A 207 4.42 -20.68 -13.31
N ILE A 208 4.15 -20.63 -12.01
CA ILE A 208 3.61 -19.43 -11.37
C ILE A 208 4.63 -18.29 -11.46
N ASN A 209 4.14 -17.06 -11.45
CA ASN A 209 4.97 -15.86 -11.44
C ASN A 209 4.58 -14.89 -10.31
N ALA A 210 3.67 -15.30 -9.42
CA ALA A 210 3.37 -14.66 -8.15
C ALA A 210 2.86 -15.73 -7.18
N VAL A 211 3.04 -15.55 -5.87
CA VAL A 211 2.65 -16.55 -4.87
C VAL A 211 2.04 -15.93 -3.62
N ALA A 212 0.91 -16.48 -3.19
CA ALA A 212 0.33 -16.20 -1.87
C ALA A 212 0.77 -17.30 -0.91
N VAL A 213 1.21 -16.92 0.30
CA VAL A 213 1.57 -17.85 1.36
C VAL A 213 0.61 -17.68 2.53
N VAL A 214 0.04 -18.78 3.00
CA VAL A 214 -0.81 -18.83 4.19
C VAL A 214 -0.11 -19.66 5.26
N GLY A 215 0.43 -18.98 6.28
CA GLY A 215 1.03 -19.61 7.45
C GLY A 215 0.01 -19.83 8.57
N ARG A 216 0.13 -20.93 9.34
CA ARG A 216 -0.61 -21.08 10.60
C ARG A 216 0.13 -20.29 11.70
N PHE A 217 -0.49 -19.23 12.19
CA PHE A 217 0.05 -18.40 13.27
C PHE A 217 -0.40 -18.96 14.62
N PRO A 218 0.27 -18.67 15.74
CA PRO A 218 -0.29 -18.97 17.06
C PRO A 218 -1.62 -18.23 17.24
N ASP A 219 -2.54 -18.83 17.99
CA ASP A 219 -3.72 -18.10 18.46
C ASP A 219 -3.28 -17.29 19.69
N ASP A 220 -3.39 -15.97 19.61
CA ASP A 220 -3.04 -15.08 20.72
C ASP A 220 -4.07 -15.20 21.85
N ASP A 221 -3.62 -15.05 23.10
CA ASP A 221 -4.52 -14.88 24.23
C ASP A 221 -5.31 -13.57 24.04
N ILE A 222 -6.63 -13.60 24.26
CA ILE A 222 -7.50 -12.45 24.00
C ILE A 222 -7.01 -11.19 24.74
N GLU A 223 -6.47 -11.37 25.95
CA GLU A 223 -5.90 -10.29 26.77
C GLU A 223 -4.73 -9.57 26.09
N ASP A 224 -3.90 -10.30 25.32
CA ASP A 224 -2.75 -9.74 24.61
C ASP A 224 -3.16 -8.95 23.35
N MET A 225 -4.38 -9.17 22.85
CA MET A 225 -4.92 -8.49 21.66
C MET A 225 -5.85 -7.31 21.98
N GLU A 226 -6.27 -7.11 23.24
CA GLU A 226 -7.28 -6.08 23.58
C GLU A 226 -6.86 -4.67 23.12
N ASP A 227 -5.62 -4.27 23.41
CA ASP A 227 -5.11 -2.97 22.98
C ASP A 227 -5.10 -2.83 21.45
N TYR A 228 -4.65 -3.88 20.74
CA TYR A 228 -4.65 -3.92 19.28
C TYR A 228 -6.06 -3.78 18.71
N ARG A 229 -7.02 -4.55 19.23
CA ARG A 229 -8.44 -4.49 18.83
C ARG A 229 -9.06 -3.12 19.10
N LEU A 230 -8.58 -2.40 20.12
CA LEU A 230 -8.96 -1.01 20.40
C LEU A 230 -8.20 0.03 19.56
N GLY A 231 -7.41 -0.40 18.57
CA GLY A 231 -6.68 0.46 17.66
C GLY A 231 -5.44 1.08 18.29
N LYS A 232 -4.76 0.35 19.19
CA LYS A 232 -3.55 0.79 19.89
C LYS A 232 -2.46 -0.27 19.80
N GLY A 233 -1.20 0.13 19.99
CA GLY A 233 -0.10 -0.81 20.06
C GLY A 233 0.35 -1.32 18.69
N VAL A 234 1.02 -2.48 18.70
CA VAL A 234 1.70 -3.06 17.54
C VAL A 234 1.09 -4.43 17.27
N ASP A 235 0.77 -4.71 16.00
CA ASP A 235 0.36 -6.05 15.57
C ASP A 235 1.50 -7.06 15.80
N SER A 236 1.25 -8.06 16.64
CA SER A 236 2.18 -9.15 16.97
C SER A 236 2.51 -10.06 15.78
N LEU A 237 1.62 -10.14 14.77
CA LEU A 237 1.74 -11.04 13.63
C LEU A 237 2.55 -10.41 12.50
N ALA A 238 2.37 -9.11 12.28
CA ALA A 238 2.92 -8.32 11.17
C ALA A 238 4.41 -8.59 10.88
N GLY A 239 5.25 -8.69 11.91
CA GLY A 239 6.68 -8.92 11.75
C GLY A 239 7.02 -10.24 11.05
N VAL A 240 6.32 -11.33 11.40
CA VAL A 240 6.57 -12.64 10.78
C VAL A 240 5.98 -12.72 9.37
N GLU A 241 4.86 -12.05 9.10
CA GLU A 241 4.30 -11.96 7.75
C GLU A 241 5.31 -11.34 6.76
N ALA A 242 6.00 -10.28 7.20
CA ALA A 242 7.09 -9.66 6.45
C ALA A 242 8.24 -10.67 6.25
N ILE A 243 8.68 -11.37 7.31
CA ILE A 243 9.76 -12.37 7.22
C ILE A 243 9.42 -13.48 6.20
N ILE A 244 8.20 -13.99 6.20
CA ILE A 244 7.75 -15.05 5.28
C ILE A 244 7.80 -14.58 3.83
N SER A 245 7.20 -13.42 3.54
CA SER A 245 7.19 -12.88 2.17
C SER A 245 8.59 -12.46 1.71
N HIS A 246 9.39 -11.82 2.55
CA HIS A 246 10.79 -11.47 2.27
C HIS A 246 11.62 -12.69 1.89
N LEU A 247 11.49 -13.80 2.65
CA LEU A 247 12.23 -15.03 2.38
C LEU A 247 11.93 -15.56 0.97
N VAL A 248 10.65 -15.59 0.59
CA VAL A 248 10.20 -16.06 -0.73
C VAL A 248 10.64 -15.12 -1.85
N VAL A 249 10.44 -13.81 -1.70
CA VAL A 249 10.85 -12.84 -2.72
C VAL A 249 12.36 -12.85 -2.93
N LYS A 250 13.13 -12.93 -1.83
CA LYS A 250 14.59 -12.98 -1.90
C LYS A 250 15.10 -14.20 -2.66
N GLU A 251 14.51 -15.38 -2.42
CA GLU A 251 14.94 -16.63 -3.04
C GLU A 251 14.48 -16.73 -4.50
N PHE A 252 13.20 -16.46 -4.77
CA PHE A 252 12.58 -16.76 -6.07
C PHE A 252 12.43 -15.54 -7.00
N GLN A 253 12.59 -14.32 -6.49
CA GLN A 253 12.47 -13.08 -7.26
C GLN A 253 11.12 -12.92 -7.99
N ILE A 254 10.05 -13.46 -7.40
CA ILE A 254 8.67 -13.27 -7.85
C ILE A 254 7.86 -12.55 -6.76
N PRO A 255 6.81 -11.79 -7.13
CA PRO A 255 5.88 -11.22 -6.17
C PRO A 255 5.35 -12.25 -5.17
N CYS A 256 5.46 -11.92 -3.89
CA CYS A 256 4.91 -12.69 -2.81
C CYS A 256 4.15 -11.79 -1.84
N ALA A 257 3.05 -12.29 -1.30
CA ALA A 257 2.38 -11.69 -0.16
C ALA A 257 1.83 -12.79 0.74
N HIS A 258 1.61 -12.42 2.00
CA HIS A 258 1.23 -13.34 3.05
C HIS A 258 -0.17 -13.02 3.59
N ALA A 259 -0.89 -14.05 4.04
CA ALA A 259 -2.08 -13.93 4.85
C ALA A 259 -1.97 -14.88 6.05
N PRO A 260 -2.18 -14.42 7.31
CA PRO A 260 -2.12 -15.31 8.45
C PRO A 260 -3.39 -16.16 8.52
N ALA A 261 -3.23 -17.45 8.84
CA ALA A 261 -4.30 -18.30 9.28
C ALA A 261 -4.30 -18.34 10.81
N VAL A 262 -5.36 -17.76 11.39
CA VAL A 262 -5.63 -17.71 12.82
C VAL A 262 -7.03 -18.24 13.09
N SER A 263 -7.26 -18.77 14.29
CA SER A 263 -8.60 -19.15 14.71
C SER A 263 -9.49 -17.91 14.84
N PRO A 264 -10.79 -17.99 14.49
CA PRO A 264 -11.71 -16.89 14.73
C PRO A 264 -11.80 -16.57 16.21
N ILE A 265 -11.69 -15.29 16.54
CA ILE A 265 -11.79 -14.79 17.91
C ILE A 265 -13.29 -14.51 18.20
N PRO A 266 -13.75 -14.59 19.47
CA PRO A 266 -15.11 -14.17 19.81
C PRO A 266 -15.42 -12.72 19.39
N LEU A 267 -16.68 -12.51 19.02
CA LEU A 267 -17.22 -11.20 18.67
C LEU A 267 -16.97 -10.20 19.81
N SER A 268 -16.43 -9.02 19.48
CA SER A 268 -16.31 -7.90 20.40
C SER A 268 -17.28 -6.78 20.02
N THR A 269 -17.98 -6.21 21.02
CA THR A 269 -18.81 -5.02 20.84
C THR A 269 -18.00 -3.72 20.96
N SER A 270 -16.77 -3.80 21.46
CA SER A 270 -15.87 -2.66 21.69
C SER A 270 -14.66 -2.80 20.78
N LEU A 271 -14.85 -2.57 19.48
CA LEU A 271 -13.81 -2.67 18.47
C LEU A 271 -13.51 -1.30 17.86
N SER A 272 -12.25 -1.02 17.59
CA SER A 272 -11.87 0.15 16.82
C SER A 272 -12.33 0.02 15.37
N PRO A 273 -12.84 1.10 14.74
CA PRO A 273 -13.08 1.11 13.30
C PRO A 273 -11.84 0.77 12.45
N ARG A 274 -10.63 0.94 12.99
CA ARG A 274 -9.37 0.65 12.29
C ARG A 274 -9.04 -0.84 12.19
N THR A 275 -9.50 -1.65 13.13
CA THR A 275 -9.32 -3.12 13.15
C THR A 275 -10.55 -3.88 12.65
N ALA A 276 -11.68 -3.19 12.44
CA ALA A 276 -12.93 -3.80 12.02
C ALA A 276 -12.86 -4.60 10.72
N ALA A 277 -11.91 -4.29 9.82
CA ALA A 277 -11.72 -5.03 8.58
C ALA A 277 -11.36 -6.51 8.85
N GLU A 278 -10.65 -6.78 9.94
CA GLU A 278 -10.17 -8.12 10.32
C GLU A 278 -11.31 -9.04 10.78
N GLU A 279 -12.46 -8.48 11.20
CA GLU A 279 -13.65 -9.23 11.64
C GLU A 279 -14.60 -9.62 10.49
N LEU A 280 -14.40 -9.07 9.29
CA LEU A 280 -15.35 -9.21 8.18
C LEU A 280 -15.37 -10.59 7.51
N GLY A 281 -14.53 -11.52 7.95
CA GLY A 281 -14.46 -12.87 7.42
C GLY A 281 -13.50 -13.75 8.20
N TYR A 282 -13.34 -14.99 7.74
CA TYR A 282 -12.50 -15.98 8.42
C TYR A 282 -11.03 -15.96 8.00
N THR A 283 -10.65 -15.12 7.02
CA THR A 283 -9.30 -15.11 6.43
C THR A 283 -8.93 -13.71 5.94
N PHE A 284 -7.64 -13.46 5.83
CA PHE A 284 -7.07 -12.23 5.25
C PHE A 284 -6.68 -12.37 3.77
N LEU A 285 -6.87 -13.56 3.20
CA LEU A 285 -6.39 -13.95 1.88
C LEU A 285 -6.99 -13.19 0.66
N PRO A 286 -8.23 -12.67 0.66
CA PRO A 286 -8.82 -12.10 -0.56
C PRO A 286 -8.05 -10.87 -1.09
N CYS A 287 -7.68 -9.94 -0.22
CA CYS A 287 -6.94 -8.75 -0.63
C CYS A 287 -5.52 -9.09 -1.15
N VAL A 288 -4.89 -10.11 -0.57
CA VAL A 288 -3.61 -10.66 -1.02
C VAL A 288 -3.71 -11.20 -2.44
N LEU A 289 -4.71 -12.04 -2.72
CA LEU A 289 -4.91 -12.59 -4.07
C LEU A 289 -5.23 -11.49 -5.08
N ALA A 290 -6.05 -10.50 -4.69
CA ALA A 290 -6.37 -9.36 -5.54
C ALA A 290 -5.12 -8.54 -5.90
N GLY A 291 -4.28 -8.20 -4.91
CA GLY A 291 -3.03 -7.47 -5.13
C GLY A 291 -2.02 -8.24 -5.99
N LEU A 292 -1.80 -9.53 -5.68
CA LEU A 292 -0.88 -10.38 -6.44
C LEU A 292 -1.31 -10.63 -7.88
N SER A 293 -2.61 -10.54 -8.18
CA SER A 293 -3.14 -10.75 -9.54
C SER A 293 -2.53 -9.80 -10.58
N CYS A 294 -2.11 -8.60 -10.17
CA CYS A 294 -1.51 -7.57 -11.04
C CYS A 294 -0.19 -6.98 -10.50
N ALA A 295 0.38 -7.55 -9.44
CA ALA A 295 1.67 -7.13 -8.90
C ALA A 295 2.75 -7.13 -10.01
N PRO A 296 3.60 -6.08 -10.11
CA PRO A 296 4.63 -6.02 -11.15
C PRO A 296 5.65 -7.15 -10.96
N ARG A 297 6.16 -7.68 -12.06
CA ARG A 297 7.26 -8.66 -12.02
C ARG A 297 8.58 -7.96 -11.72
N TYR A 298 9.49 -8.67 -11.07
CA TYR A 298 10.80 -8.16 -10.73
C TYR A 298 11.79 -8.52 -11.83
N VAL A 299 12.49 -7.52 -12.36
CA VAL A 299 13.50 -7.69 -13.41
C VAL A 299 14.87 -7.34 -12.85
N THR A 300 15.81 -8.27 -12.91
CA THR A 300 17.19 -8.05 -12.46
C THR A 300 18.09 -7.69 -13.64
N LYS A 301 19.10 -6.83 -13.40
CA LYS A 301 20.08 -6.38 -14.42
C LYS A 301 20.85 -7.52 -15.11
N LYS A 302 20.81 -8.75 -14.59
CA LYS A 302 21.49 -9.92 -15.18
C LYS A 302 20.86 -10.36 -16.52
N HIS A 303 19.65 -9.91 -16.86
CA HIS A 303 18.89 -10.39 -18.03
C HIS A 303 19.00 -9.55 -19.31
N GLY A 304 20.00 -8.66 -19.45
CA GLY A 304 20.20 -7.85 -20.67
C GLY A 304 19.62 -6.43 -20.57
N SER A 305 19.47 -5.73 -21.71
CA SER A 305 18.94 -4.35 -21.70
C SER A 305 17.53 -4.34 -21.14
N LEU A 306 17.28 -3.48 -20.16
CA LEU A 306 15.93 -3.23 -19.65
C LEU A 306 15.02 -2.82 -20.81
N ASP A 307 13.91 -3.52 -20.95
CA ASP A 307 12.87 -3.14 -21.91
C ASP A 307 12.32 -1.75 -21.54
N GLY A 308 11.86 -0.99 -22.54
CA GLY A 308 11.41 0.40 -22.37
C GLY A 308 10.23 0.56 -21.40
N ASP A 309 9.53 -0.53 -21.11
CA ASP A 309 8.32 -0.56 -20.27
C ASP A 309 8.60 -0.85 -18.78
N CYS A 310 9.86 -1.10 -18.40
CA CYS A 310 10.22 -1.34 -17.00
C CYS A 310 10.41 -0.02 -16.22
N MET A 311 9.85 0.04 -15.01
CA MET A 311 10.12 1.12 -14.05
C MET A 311 11.41 0.83 -13.29
N VAL A 312 12.28 1.84 -13.22
CA VAL A 312 13.51 1.84 -12.42
C VAL A 312 13.44 2.88 -11.32
N ALA A 313 14.32 2.78 -10.31
CA ALA A 313 14.34 3.71 -9.17
C ALA A 313 14.40 5.18 -9.59
N GLY A 314 15.12 5.50 -10.67
CA GLY A 314 15.24 6.86 -11.22
C GLY A 314 13.96 7.44 -11.80
N ASN A 315 12.90 6.63 -11.98
CA ASN A 315 11.57 7.12 -12.37
C ASN A 315 10.75 7.66 -11.19
N VAL A 316 11.20 7.45 -9.94
CA VAL A 316 10.49 7.93 -8.74
C VAL A 316 10.73 9.43 -8.54
N ASP A 317 9.64 10.18 -8.39
CA ASP A 317 9.62 11.62 -8.15
C ASP A 317 9.57 11.97 -6.67
N SER A 318 8.82 11.19 -5.89
CA SER A 318 8.67 11.41 -4.45
C SER A 318 8.54 10.11 -3.68
N VAL A 319 8.96 10.14 -2.41
CA VAL A 319 8.80 9.05 -1.45
C VAL A 319 8.17 9.64 -0.20
N MET A 320 7.10 9.04 0.29
CA MET A 320 6.39 9.47 1.48
C MET A 320 6.41 8.36 2.53
N LEU A 321 6.76 8.71 3.76
CA LEU A 321 6.93 7.78 4.88
C LEU A 321 6.75 8.48 6.25
N PRO A 322 6.49 7.72 7.34
CA PRO A 322 6.54 8.22 8.71
C PRO A 322 7.84 8.96 9.03
N ALA A 323 7.74 10.07 9.78
CA ALA A 323 8.89 10.90 10.12
C ALA A 323 9.90 10.23 11.06
N ASP A 324 9.51 9.19 11.77
CA ASP A 324 10.36 8.42 12.68
C ASP A 324 10.78 7.06 12.10
N ALA A 325 10.49 6.78 10.82
CA ALA A 325 10.82 5.51 10.17
C ALA A 325 11.73 5.66 8.93
N CYS A 326 12.61 6.67 8.91
CA CYS A 326 13.49 6.96 7.77
C CYS A 326 14.76 6.09 7.70
N GLY A 327 14.93 5.15 8.63
CA GLY A 327 16.11 4.28 8.73
C GLY A 327 16.04 2.98 7.90
N GLY A 328 14.90 2.70 7.25
CA GLY A 328 14.75 1.52 6.40
C GLY A 328 15.61 1.55 5.14
N ASP A 329 16.01 0.37 4.64
CA ASP A 329 16.94 0.23 3.52
C ASP A 329 16.45 0.97 2.26
N GLY A 330 15.18 0.82 1.89
CA GLY A 330 14.58 1.52 0.76
C GLY A 330 14.55 3.04 0.94
N ALA A 331 14.22 3.54 2.13
CA ALA A 331 14.22 4.97 2.44
C ALA A 331 15.63 5.57 2.31
N LEU A 332 16.63 4.89 2.87
CA LEU A 332 18.03 5.27 2.77
C LEU A 332 18.54 5.21 1.33
N ALA A 333 18.16 4.19 0.56
CA ALA A 333 18.54 4.04 -0.83
C ALA A 333 17.99 5.19 -1.70
N PHE A 334 16.73 5.55 -1.54
CA PHE A 334 16.14 6.70 -2.23
C PHE A 334 16.80 8.03 -1.82
N ALA A 335 17.00 8.23 -0.51
CA ALA A 335 17.62 9.44 0.03
C ALA A 335 19.07 9.64 -0.44
N ARG A 336 19.81 8.55 -0.65
CA ARG A 336 21.22 8.54 -1.09
C ARG A 336 21.38 8.32 -2.59
N SER A 337 20.29 8.28 -3.36
CA SER A 337 20.33 8.07 -4.80
C SER A 337 21.23 9.10 -5.47
N MET A 338 22.22 8.61 -6.23
CA MET A 338 23.16 9.41 -7.03
C MET A 338 22.67 9.59 -8.48
N THR A 339 21.42 9.20 -8.76
CA THR A 339 20.83 9.43 -10.09
C THR A 339 20.59 10.92 -10.32
N ASN A 340 20.50 11.33 -11.59
CA ASN A 340 20.17 12.72 -11.95
C ASN A 340 18.81 13.20 -11.42
N ASN A 341 17.97 12.29 -10.90
CA ASN A 341 16.64 12.57 -10.41
C ASN A 341 16.46 11.99 -9.00
N LYS A 342 17.01 12.68 -8.00
CA LYS A 342 16.80 12.34 -6.59
C LYS A 342 15.34 12.62 -6.21
N PRO A 343 14.60 11.63 -5.66
CA PRO A 343 13.21 11.85 -5.29
C PRO A 343 13.06 12.82 -4.11
N LEU A 344 11.96 13.56 -4.10
CA LEU A 344 11.54 14.37 -2.96
C LEU A 344 11.08 13.46 -1.82
N ILE A 345 11.80 13.46 -0.70
CA ILE A 345 11.42 12.69 0.49
C ILE A 345 10.48 13.52 1.36
N ILE A 346 9.30 12.98 1.69
CA ILE A 346 8.24 13.64 2.46
C ILE A 346 8.02 12.85 3.76
N ALA A 347 8.35 13.47 4.89
CA ALA A 347 8.27 12.87 6.22
C ALA A 347 7.01 13.34 6.95
N VAL A 348 6.08 12.43 7.23
CA VAL A 348 4.77 12.73 7.85
C VAL A 348 4.87 12.60 9.36
N GLN A 349 4.66 13.69 10.09
CA GLN A 349 4.90 13.75 11.54
C GLN A 349 3.80 13.07 12.37
N GLU A 350 2.53 13.20 11.98
CA GLU A 350 1.39 12.62 12.69
C GLU A 350 1.33 11.08 12.58
N ASN A 351 2.02 10.48 11.60
CA ASN A 351 2.09 9.02 11.51
C ASN A 351 3.20 8.46 12.39
N GLU A 352 3.04 8.60 13.71
CA GLU A 352 4.01 8.12 14.70
C GLU A 352 4.09 6.59 14.68
N THR A 353 5.30 6.08 14.93
CA THR A 353 5.63 4.66 15.05
C THR A 353 6.40 4.42 16.36
N VAL A 354 6.71 3.16 16.68
CA VAL A 354 7.59 2.81 17.82
C VAL A 354 9.07 3.13 17.56
N LEU A 355 9.40 3.71 16.40
CA LEU A 355 10.77 3.95 15.97
C LEU A 355 11.25 5.34 16.38
N ASP A 356 12.55 5.55 16.23
CA ASP A 356 13.18 6.86 16.43
C ASP A 356 14.19 7.10 15.29
N ASP A 357 13.89 6.58 14.10
CA ASP A 357 14.73 6.66 12.92
C ASP A 357 14.45 7.97 12.16
N THR A 358 14.74 9.10 12.80
CA THR A 358 14.43 10.44 12.26
C THR A 358 15.37 10.86 11.12
N PRO A 359 14.90 11.69 10.15
CA PRO A 359 15.73 12.22 9.07
C PRO A 359 17.06 12.81 9.52
N GLU A 360 17.08 13.53 10.65
CA GLU A 360 18.26 14.16 11.21
C GLU A 360 19.36 13.16 11.56
N LYS A 361 19.00 12.00 12.13
CA LYS A 361 19.97 10.96 12.53
C LYS A 361 20.71 10.36 11.34
N PHE A 362 20.08 10.34 10.17
CA PHE A 362 20.64 9.79 8.95
C PHE A 362 21.15 10.85 7.96
N GLY A 363 21.00 12.15 8.31
CA GLY A 363 21.38 13.26 7.43
C GLY A 363 20.56 13.32 6.14
N ILE A 364 19.28 12.91 6.19
CA ILE A 364 18.39 12.89 5.03
C ILE A 364 17.68 14.24 4.91
N GLU A 365 17.80 14.86 3.74
CA GLU A 365 16.99 16.03 3.41
C GLU A 365 15.55 15.61 3.10
N VAL A 366 14.60 16.16 3.85
CA VAL A 366 13.17 15.85 3.71
C VAL A 366 12.33 17.13 3.73
N VAL A 367 11.13 17.05 3.15
CA VAL A 367 10.03 17.97 3.43
C VAL A 367 9.23 17.38 4.59
N LYS A 368 9.32 18.00 5.77
CA LYS A 368 8.48 17.63 6.92
C LYS A 368 7.09 18.21 6.75
N VAL A 369 6.08 17.39 6.95
CA VAL A 369 4.66 17.77 6.90
C VAL A 369 3.96 17.23 8.14
N LEU A 370 2.92 17.93 8.59
CA LEU A 370 2.21 17.53 9.80
C LEU A 370 1.43 16.23 9.58
N ASN A 371 0.70 16.12 8.48
CA ASN A 371 -0.22 15.01 8.22
C ASN A 371 -0.27 14.64 6.73
N TYR A 372 -1.01 13.57 6.41
CA TYR A 372 -1.15 13.09 5.02
C TYR A 372 -1.87 14.07 4.08
N TRP A 373 -2.70 15.00 4.59
CA TRP A 373 -3.33 16.00 3.73
C TRP A 373 -2.31 16.99 3.19
N GLU A 374 -1.42 17.47 4.07
CA GLU A 374 -0.28 18.30 3.66
C GLU A 374 0.64 17.55 2.71
N ALA A 375 0.92 16.27 3.00
CA ALA A 375 1.77 15.43 2.16
C ALA A 375 1.23 15.27 0.73
N VAL A 376 -0.08 15.03 0.59
CA VAL A 376 -0.77 15.00 -0.71
C VAL A 376 -0.67 16.35 -1.42
N GLY A 377 -0.82 17.46 -0.70
CA GLY A 377 -0.64 18.81 -1.22
C GLY A 377 0.77 19.08 -1.75
N VAL A 378 1.80 18.59 -1.04
CA VAL A 378 3.20 18.65 -1.47
C VAL A 378 3.40 17.86 -2.78
N ILE A 379 2.84 16.65 -2.88
CA ILE A 379 2.92 15.84 -4.10
C ILE A 379 2.22 16.53 -5.27
N ALA A 380 1.04 17.11 -5.05
CA ALA A 380 0.32 17.84 -6.08
C ALA A 380 1.11 19.07 -6.58
N ALA A 381 1.73 19.83 -5.68
CA ALA A 381 2.58 20.97 -6.03
C ALA A 381 3.83 20.52 -6.80
N HIS A 382 4.51 19.48 -6.32
CA HIS A 382 5.72 18.95 -6.94
C HIS A 382 5.44 18.42 -8.35
N LYS A 383 4.34 17.66 -8.53
CA LYS A 383 3.88 17.22 -9.86
C LYS A 383 3.58 18.38 -10.81
N ALA A 384 3.04 19.48 -10.30
CA ALA A 384 2.78 20.68 -11.09
C ALA A 384 4.06 21.48 -11.45
N GLY A 385 5.25 21.03 -11.01
CA GLY A 385 6.50 21.75 -11.19
C GLY A 385 6.65 22.99 -10.30
N VAL A 386 5.86 23.07 -9.23
CA VAL A 386 5.87 24.17 -8.26
C VAL A 386 6.72 23.74 -7.07
N ASP A 387 7.68 24.58 -6.64
CA ASP A 387 8.39 24.40 -5.37
C ASP A 387 7.36 24.44 -4.22
N PRO A 388 7.16 23.36 -3.45
CA PRO A 388 6.20 23.34 -2.35
C PRO A 388 6.43 24.44 -1.31
N LYS A 389 7.68 24.92 -1.14
CA LYS A 389 7.98 26.05 -0.23
C LYS A 389 7.32 27.35 -0.70
N ALA A 390 7.07 27.53 -2.00
CA ALA A 390 6.37 28.70 -2.52
C ALA A 390 4.93 28.84 -2.02
N LEU A 391 4.32 27.73 -1.59
CA LEU A 391 2.96 27.71 -1.06
C LEU A 391 2.91 27.99 0.45
N ARG A 392 4.06 28.19 1.10
CA ARG A 392 4.16 28.57 2.51
C ARG A 392 4.28 30.09 2.62
N ARG A 393 3.56 30.67 3.59
CA ARG A 393 3.60 32.11 3.88
C ARG A 393 5.03 32.67 3.98
N GLU A 394 5.90 31.95 4.67
CA GLU A 394 7.31 32.34 4.92
C GLU A 394 8.30 31.44 4.15
N GLY A 395 7.89 30.88 3.01
CA GLY A 395 8.70 29.88 2.29
C GLY A 395 9.58 30.44 1.17
N ILE A 396 9.39 31.69 0.76
CA ILE A 396 10.16 32.34 -0.30
C ILE A 396 11.03 33.46 0.30
N ASN A 397 12.33 33.36 0.05
CA ASN A 397 13.30 34.40 0.39
C ASN A 397 13.76 35.14 -0.87
N HIS A 398 14.36 36.33 -0.69
CA HIS A 398 15.06 37.00 -1.78
C HIS A 398 16.14 36.09 -2.38
N ILE A 399 16.27 36.11 -3.70
CA ILE A 399 17.30 35.36 -4.42
C ILE A 399 18.69 35.79 -3.94
N ARG A 400 19.57 34.83 -3.64
CA ARG A 400 20.92 35.11 -3.14
C ARG A 400 21.86 35.36 -4.31
N CYS A 401 22.65 36.45 -4.25
CA CYS A 401 23.75 36.67 -5.18
C CYS A 401 24.98 35.89 -4.71
N LEU A 402 25.41 34.90 -5.50
CA LEU A 402 26.70 34.23 -5.31
C LEU A 402 27.78 35.07 -5.97
N SER A 403 28.65 35.70 -5.18
CA SER A 403 29.86 36.31 -5.71
C SER A 403 30.87 35.22 -6.07
N MET A 404 31.42 35.27 -7.28
CA MET A 404 32.57 34.44 -7.62
C MET A 404 33.77 34.96 -6.82
N SER A 405 34.26 34.19 -5.86
CA SER A 405 35.49 34.51 -5.18
C SER A 405 36.65 34.39 -6.18
N SER A 406 37.29 35.53 -6.49
CA SER A 406 38.60 35.52 -7.13
C SER A 406 39.58 34.82 -6.18
N SER A 407 40.28 33.82 -6.68
CA SER A 407 41.27 33.02 -5.96
C SER A 407 42.53 33.82 -5.62
N SER A 408 42.41 34.79 -4.71
CA SER A 408 43.52 35.55 -4.15
C SER A 408 43.13 36.06 -2.77
N ASP A 409 43.17 35.18 -1.77
CA ASP A 409 43.60 35.50 -0.40
C ASP A 409 43.42 34.26 0.49
N ARG A 410 44.32 33.28 0.33
CA ARG A 410 44.66 32.41 1.46
C ARG A 410 45.74 33.12 2.27
N LYS A 411 45.33 33.92 3.25
CA LYS A 411 46.18 34.21 4.41
C LYS A 411 45.44 33.89 5.70
N ALA A 412 46.15 33.12 6.49
CA ALA A 412 45.76 32.49 7.73
C ALA A 412 45.20 33.48 8.77
N SER A 413 44.20 33.01 9.52
CA SER A 413 44.05 33.38 10.93
C SER A 413 43.51 32.18 11.72
N LEU A 414 44.29 31.77 12.72
CA LEU A 414 43.94 30.80 13.75
C LEU A 414 42.84 31.38 14.67
N PRO A 415 42.06 30.52 15.37
CA PRO A 415 41.06 31.00 16.32
C PRO A 415 41.71 31.33 17.67
N SER A 416 41.62 32.59 18.10
CA SER A 416 41.90 33.00 19.48
C SER A 416 40.60 32.97 20.30
N SER A 417 40.61 32.18 21.36
CA SER A 417 39.63 32.17 22.45
C SER A 417 39.66 33.47 23.25
N SER A 418 38.50 34.01 23.61
CA SER A 418 38.24 34.58 24.94
C SER A 418 36.78 35.03 25.09
N HIS A 419 36.17 34.55 26.17
CA HIS A 419 35.11 35.15 26.99
C HIS A 419 34.64 36.56 26.65
N ASP A 420 33.32 36.76 26.67
CA ASP A 420 32.68 37.55 27.73
C ASP A 420 31.17 37.29 27.86
N ARG A 421 30.74 37.08 29.11
CA ARG A 421 29.35 37.25 29.57
C ARG A 421 29.10 38.76 29.70
N VAL A 422 27.86 39.21 29.51
CA VAL A 422 27.06 40.00 30.47
C VAL A 422 25.72 40.44 29.84
N HIS A 423 24.70 40.39 30.68
CA HIS A 423 23.27 40.71 30.54
C HIS A 423 22.88 42.01 29.82
N SER A 424 21.66 42.07 29.25
CA SER A 424 20.48 42.76 29.82
C SER A 424 19.46 43.18 28.73
N LEU A 425 18.32 42.48 28.65
CA LEU A 425 16.93 42.92 28.84
C LEU A 425 15.95 41.88 28.31
#